data_AF-A0A972X5I1-F1
#
_entry.id   AF-A0A972X5I1-F1
#
_cell.length_a   1.000
_cell.length_b   1.000
_cell.length_c   1.000
_cell.angle_alpha   90.00
_cell.angle_beta   90.00
_cell.angle_gamma   90.00
#
_symmetry.space_group_name_H-M   'P 1'
#
loop_
_entity.id
_entity.type
_entity.pdbx_description
1 polymer ?
#
loop_
_entity_poly.entity_id
_entity_poly.type
_entity_poly.pdbx_seq_one_letter_code
_entity_poly.pdbx_strand_id
1 'polypeptide(L)'
;MPRSRIGLWLIGAKGGVATTAMTGLAALARNAIEPVGMVTALDPFKHLDLVGFDEIVVGGHDIRPGRLADEARRMWTESRAILPEQLDAAADFFAETEARLRPGTVVAAGDKIRELAESSIIALVETPRQAIDRVRGDIEAFAAAEQLRHVVVVNVASTEPPASLPIPHDFAELVPLLDDPVACPLPASSLYALAAFEAGASYINFTPSTGATPEALQQAARTRHIAHAGCDGKTGETLLKSVLAPMFAARHLEVMSWVGHNIFGNMDGKVLDDPRNKQTKVKSKDHLLADILGYPPQTHVSIEYIKSLGDWKTAWDHVHFRGFLGTPMT
;
A
#
# COMPACT_ATOMS: atom_id res chain seq x y z
N MET A 1 13.85 -13.17 -27.06
CA MET A 1 14.29 -11.83 -26.65
C MET A 1 15.18 -11.98 -25.43
N PRO A 2 16.19 -11.13 -25.17
CA PRO A 2 16.90 -11.17 -23.90
C PRO A 2 15.88 -10.97 -22.76
N ARG A 3 15.97 -11.79 -21.71
CA ARG A 3 15.12 -11.66 -20.51
C ARG A 3 15.19 -10.24 -19.99
N SER A 4 14.03 -9.60 -19.86
CA SER A 4 13.92 -8.19 -19.52
C SER A 4 13.52 -8.08 -18.05
N ARG A 5 14.51 -8.16 -17.15
CA ARG A 5 14.27 -8.09 -15.69
C ARG A 5 13.59 -6.77 -15.31
N ILE A 6 12.61 -6.87 -14.44
CA ILE A 6 11.86 -5.72 -13.88
C ILE A 6 12.11 -5.65 -12.39
N GLY A 7 12.36 -4.43 -11.89
CA GLY A 7 12.47 -4.18 -10.46
C GLY A 7 11.11 -3.97 -9.80
N LEU A 8 10.87 -4.67 -8.71
CA LEU A 8 9.81 -4.37 -7.76
C LEU A 8 10.45 -3.75 -6.51
N TRP A 9 10.21 -2.46 -6.29
CA TRP A 9 10.76 -1.72 -5.15
C TRP A 9 9.68 -1.50 -4.09
N LEU A 10 9.78 -2.22 -2.97
CA LEU A 10 8.76 -2.22 -1.92
C LEU A 10 9.09 -1.19 -0.84
N ILE A 11 8.20 -0.25 -0.60
CA ILE A 11 8.28 0.63 0.58
C ILE A 11 7.53 -0.06 1.71
N GLY A 12 8.19 -0.27 2.85
CA GLY A 12 7.71 -1.16 3.90
C GLY A 12 8.01 -2.63 3.60
N ALA A 13 9.19 -2.92 3.05
CA ALA A 13 9.57 -4.23 2.53
C ALA A 13 9.52 -5.37 3.56
N LYS A 14 9.61 -5.08 4.86
CA LYS A 14 9.51 -6.08 5.93
C LYS A 14 8.07 -6.28 6.42
N GLY A 15 7.10 -5.54 5.90
CA GLY A 15 5.68 -5.61 6.30
C GLY A 15 5.03 -6.95 5.90
N GLY A 16 3.91 -7.29 6.54
CA GLY A 16 3.23 -8.58 6.30
C GLY A 16 2.76 -8.77 4.86
N VAL A 17 2.26 -7.72 4.22
CA VAL A 17 1.89 -7.75 2.78
C VAL A 17 3.12 -8.00 1.91
N ALA A 18 4.23 -7.30 2.18
CA ALA A 18 5.46 -7.41 1.41
C ALA A 18 6.07 -8.82 1.53
N THR A 19 6.20 -9.36 2.74
CA THR A 19 6.77 -10.69 2.98
C THR A 19 5.89 -11.81 2.43
N THR A 20 4.57 -11.65 2.48
CA THR A 20 3.61 -12.56 1.82
C THR A 20 3.78 -12.54 0.30
N ALA A 21 3.87 -11.35 -0.30
CA ALA A 21 4.08 -11.21 -1.74
C ALA A 21 5.42 -11.81 -2.19
N MET A 22 6.50 -11.59 -1.44
CA MET A 22 7.80 -12.20 -1.70
C MET A 22 7.76 -13.74 -1.60
N THR A 23 7.08 -14.29 -0.58
CA THR A 23 6.90 -15.74 -0.43
C THR A 23 6.15 -16.33 -1.62
N GLY A 24 5.04 -15.71 -2.02
CA GLY A 24 4.26 -16.12 -3.19
C GLY A 24 5.06 -16.03 -4.48
N LEU A 25 5.80 -14.95 -4.68
CA LEU A 25 6.65 -14.76 -5.85
C LEU A 25 7.76 -15.82 -5.94
N ALA A 26 8.42 -16.13 -4.82
CA ALA A 26 9.44 -17.18 -4.76
C ALA A 26 8.88 -18.58 -5.09
N ALA A 27 7.64 -18.86 -4.68
CA ALA A 27 6.96 -20.11 -5.00
C ALA A 27 6.49 -20.17 -6.47
N LEU A 28 5.92 -19.08 -6.99
CA LEU A 28 5.46 -18.96 -8.37
C LEU A 28 6.62 -19.04 -9.37
N ALA A 29 7.74 -18.36 -9.10
CA ALA A 29 8.93 -18.42 -9.95
C ALA A 29 9.51 -19.84 -10.10
N ARG A 30 9.22 -20.73 -9.15
CA ARG A 30 9.62 -22.14 -9.17
C ARG A 30 8.49 -23.08 -9.61
N ASN A 31 7.33 -22.54 -10.02
CA ASN A 31 6.12 -23.30 -10.33
C ASN A 31 5.69 -24.25 -9.19
N ALA A 32 5.93 -23.86 -7.94
CA ALA A 32 5.59 -24.67 -6.76
C ALA A 32 4.14 -24.50 -6.30
N ILE A 33 3.46 -23.45 -6.78
CA ILE A 33 2.05 -23.17 -6.50
C ILE A 33 1.35 -22.68 -7.76
N GLU A 34 0.03 -22.89 -7.82
CA GLU A 34 -0.83 -22.27 -8.84
C GLU A 34 -1.05 -20.77 -8.54
N PRO A 35 -1.25 -19.91 -9.55
CA PRO A 35 -1.45 -18.47 -9.39
C PRO A 35 -2.87 -18.10 -8.90
N VAL A 36 -3.39 -18.84 -7.91
CA VAL A 36 -4.72 -18.60 -7.33
C VAL A 36 -4.75 -17.22 -6.67
N GLY A 37 -5.78 -16.42 -6.98
CA GLY A 37 -5.93 -15.05 -6.49
C GLY A 37 -5.25 -13.98 -7.35
N MET A 38 -4.51 -14.36 -8.39
CA MET A 38 -3.88 -13.42 -9.32
C MET A 38 -4.85 -13.01 -10.42
N VAL A 39 -5.33 -11.75 -10.40
CA VAL A 39 -6.22 -11.21 -11.44
C VAL A 39 -5.58 -11.29 -12.84
N THR A 40 -4.26 -11.13 -12.94
CA THR A 40 -3.51 -11.23 -14.20
C THR A 40 -3.45 -12.64 -14.78
N ALA A 41 -3.82 -13.67 -14.01
CA ALA A 41 -3.94 -15.05 -14.49
C ALA A 41 -5.33 -15.36 -15.09
N LEU A 42 -6.27 -14.40 -15.08
CA LEU A 42 -7.62 -14.54 -15.66
C LEU A 42 -7.70 -13.91 -17.06
N ASP A 43 -8.74 -14.27 -17.81
CA ASP A 43 -9.11 -13.52 -19.01
C ASP A 43 -9.59 -12.10 -18.66
N PRO A 44 -9.27 -11.09 -19.50
CA PRO A 44 -8.50 -11.18 -20.75
C PRO A 44 -6.98 -11.07 -20.58
N PHE A 45 -6.47 -10.98 -19.35
CA PHE A 45 -5.07 -10.64 -19.06
C PHE A 45 -4.07 -11.77 -19.28
N LYS A 46 -4.49 -13.03 -19.09
CA LYS A 46 -3.61 -14.20 -19.18
C LYS A 46 -2.94 -14.39 -20.54
N HIS A 47 -3.45 -13.72 -21.58
CA HIS A 47 -2.94 -13.76 -22.95
C HIS A 47 -1.97 -12.61 -23.27
N LEU A 48 -1.77 -11.68 -22.34
CA LEU A 48 -0.83 -10.58 -22.49
C LEU A 48 0.60 -11.07 -22.26
N ASP A 49 1.55 -10.45 -22.95
CA ASP A 49 2.99 -10.68 -22.78
C ASP A 49 3.49 -9.99 -21.49
N LEU A 50 3.03 -10.50 -20.34
CA LEU A 50 3.44 -10.04 -19.02
C LEU A 50 4.78 -10.67 -18.64
N VAL A 51 5.56 -9.97 -17.83
CA VAL A 51 6.84 -10.47 -17.34
C VAL A 51 6.70 -11.76 -16.53
N GLY A 52 7.65 -12.68 -16.70
CA GLY A 52 7.70 -13.91 -15.93
C GLY A 52 7.97 -13.63 -14.44
N PHE A 53 7.48 -14.49 -13.56
CA PHE A 53 7.71 -14.36 -12.12
C PHE A 53 9.20 -14.45 -11.75
N ASP A 54 9.98 -15.23 -12.50
CA ASP A 54 11.45 -15.35 -12.34
C ASP A 54 12.22 -14.15 -12.92
N GLU A 55 11.55 -13.22 -13.62
CA GLU A 55 12.13 -11.99 -14.14
C GLU A 55 11.93 -10.79 -13.19
N ILE A 56 11.16 -10.96 -12.11
CA ILE A 56 10.90 -9.92 -11.11
C ILE A 56 11.99 -9.95 -10.04
N VAL A 57 12.68 -8.82 -9.86
CA VAL A 57 13.74 -8.63 -8.88
C VAL A 57 13.23 -7.72 -7.78
N VAL A 58 13.35 -8.13 -6.52
CA VAL A 58 12.81 -7.37 -5.40
C VAL A 58 13.90 -6.62 -4.65
N GLY A 59 13.66 -5.33 -4.43
CA GLY A 59 14.42 -4.44 -3.55
C GLY A 59 13.44 -3.58 -2.74
N GLY A 60 13.93 -2.62 -1.96
CA GLY A 60 13.01 -1.75 -1.23
C GLY A 60 13.61 -0.95 -0.09
N HIS A 61 12.71 -0.29 0.62
CA HIS A 61 12.98 0.43 1.85
C HIS A 61 12.21 -0.17 3.02
N ASP A 62 12.84 -0.18 4.19
CA ASP A 62 12.14 -0.32 5.46
C ASP A 62 12.78 0.59 6.52
N ILE A 63 12.02 0.94 7.54
CA ILE A 63 12.49 1.75 8.65
C ILE A 63 12.80 0.92 9.89
N ARG A 64 12.34 -0.33 9.92
CA ARG A 64 12.43 -1.20 11.09
C ARG A 64 13.75 -1.98 11.12
N PRO A 65 14.31 -2.19 12.33
CA PRO A 65 15.46 -3.08 12.50
C PRO A 65 15.05 -4.54 12.30
N GLY A 66 16.03 -5.44 12.35
CA GLY A 66 15.81 -6.89 12.25
C GLY A 66 15.88 -7.41 10.82
N ARG A 67 15.95 -8.73 10.66
CA ARG A 67 16.10 -9.37 9.34
C ARG A 67 14.74 -9.58 8.68
N LEU A 68 14.68 -9.42 7.36
CA LEU A 68 13.48 -9.69 6.56
C LEU A 68 12.95 -11.11 6.78
N ALA A 69 13.82 -12.11 6.87
CA ALA A 69 13.42 -13.49 7.13
C ALA A 69 12.74 -13.68 8.51
N ASP A 70 13.20 -12.96 9.53
CA ASP A 70 12.59 -13.01 10.86
C ASP A 70 11.21 -12.36 10.85
N GLU A 71 11.06 -11.25 10.13
CA GLU A 71 9.76 -10.58 9.94
C GLU A 71 8.80 -11.43 9.09
N ALA A 72 9.30 -12.11 8.06
CA ALA A 72 8.51 -13.08 7.30
C ALA A 72 8.07 -14.26 8.18
N ARG A 73 8.91 -14.73 9.11
CA ARG A 73 8.56 -15.80 10.05
C ARG A 73 7.39 -15.44 10.97
N ARG A 74 7.15 -14.16 11.25
CA ARG A 74 5.97 -13.70 11.99
C ARG A 74 4.65 -14.01 11.27
N MET A 75 4.66 -14.13 9.94
CA MET A 75 3.48 -14.53 9.19
C MET A 75 3.00 -15.94 9.54
N TRP A 76 3.90 -16.78 10.05
CA TRP A 76 3.55 -18.06 10.65
C TRP A 76 3.30 -17.96 12.16
N THR A 77 4.25 -17.42 12.94
CA THR A 77 4.20 -17.50 14.40
C THR A 77 3.13 -16.60 15.04
N GLU A 78 2.88 -15.43 14.47
CA GLU A 78 1.90 -14.46 14.97
C GLU A 78 0.60 -14.55 14.17
N SER A 79 0.71 -14.45 12.84
CA SER A 79 -0.45 -14.35 11.96
C SER A 79 -1.04 -15.69 11.55
N ARG A 80 -0.27 -16.79 11.61
CA ARG A 80 -0.72 -18.13 11.17
C ARG A 80 -1.29 -18.14 9.74
N ALA A 81 -0.79 -17.26 8.88
CA ALA A 81 -1.28 -17.03 7.53
C ALA A 81 -0.47 -17.79 6.48
N ILE A 82 0.81 -18.04 6.75
CA ILE A 82 1.74 -18.74 5.84
C ILE A 82 2.34 -19.93 6.59
N LEU A 83 2.46 -21.05 5.90
CA LEU A 83 3.05 -22.27 6.46
C LEU A 83 4.59 -22.16 6.52
N PRO A 84 5.23 -22.75 7.54
CA PRO A 84 6.67 -22.61 7.74
C PRO A 84 7.48 -23.17 6.57
N GLU A 85 7.04 -24.26 5.95
CA GLU A 85 7.70 -24.85 4.78
C GLU A 85 7.74 -23.92 3.57
N GLN A 86 6.74 -23.04 3.40
CA GLN A 86 6.71 -22.07 2.31
C GLN A 86 7.71 -20.93 2.56
N LEU A 87 7.84 -20.51 3.82
CA LEU A 87 8.81 -19.51 4.24
C LEU A 87 10.24 -20.04 4.14
N ASP A 88 10.46 -21.28 4.56
CA ASP A 88 11.76 -21.95 4.48
C ASP A 88 12.19 -22.15 3.02
N ALA A 89 11.24 -22.51 2.14
CA ALA A 89 11.50 -22.56 0.69
C ALA A 89 11.86 -21.18 0.09
N ALA A 90 11.40 -20.07 0.69
CA ALA A 90 11.69 -18.71 0.24
C ALA A 90 12.96 -18.10 0.87
N ALA A 91 13.73 -18.85 1.68
CA ALA A 91 14.86 -18.32 2.45
C ALA A 91 15.92 -17.60 1.58
N ASP A 92 16.34 -18.21 0.46
CA ASP A 92 17.31 -17.59 -0.45
C ASP A 92 16.76 -16.29 -1.06
N PHE A 93 15.48 -16.28 -1.43
CA PHE A 93 14.81 -15.11 -1.99
C PHE A 93 14.81 -13.94 -0.99
N PHE A 94 14.55 -14.22 0.29
CA PHE A 94 14.65 -13.21 1.36
C PHE A 94 16.09 -12.73 1.56
N ALA A 95 17.07 -13.62 1.53
CA ALA A 95 18.48 -13.25 1.71
C ALA A 95 18.97 -12.32 0.57
N GLU A 96 18.61 -12.64 -0.68
CA GLU A 96 18.93 -11.78 -1.82
C GLU A 96 18.20 -10.43 -1.76
N THR A 97 16.93 -10.43 -1.33
CA THR A 97 16.16 -9.19 -1.18
C THR A 97 16.72 -8.31 -0.05
N GLU A 98 17.12 -8.91 1.08
CA GLU A 98 17.74 -8.19 2.21
C GLU A 98 18.97 -7.40 1.77
N ALA A 99 19.83 -7.97 0.91
CA ALA A 99 21.02 -7.28 0.39
C ALA A 99 20.68 -6.03 -0.45
N ARG A 100 19.47 -5.97 -1.00
CA ARG A 100 18.94 -4.86 -1.81
C ARG A 100 18.10 -3.88 -1.00
N LEU A 101 17.85 -4.15 0.28
CA LEU A 101 17.12 -3.21 1.13
C LEU A 101 18.00 -2.00 1.48
N ARG A 102 17.36 -0.84 1.58
CA ARG A 102 17.98 0.41 1.99
C ARG A 102 17.22 1.02 3.17
N PRO A 103 17.87 1.86 3.99
CA PRO A 103 17.19 2.59 5.07
C PRO A 103 16.12 3.52 4.52
N GLY A 104 14.87 3.39 4.99
CA GLY A 104 13.78 4.27 4.60
C GLY A 104 13.93 5.72 5.10
N THR A 105 12.92 6.54 4.84
CA THR A 105 12.78 7.89 5.43
C THR A 105 11.64 7.93 6.44
N VAL A 106 11.82 8.74 7.48
CA VAL A 106 10.79 9.11 8.47
C VAL A 106 10.43 10.60 8.41
N VAL A 107 10.93 11.32 7.41
CA VAL A 107 10.58 12.74 7.18
C VAL A 107 9.09 12.84 6.94
N ALA A 108 8.40 13.63 7.78
CA ALA A 108 6.94 13.82 7.72
C ALA A 108 6.11 12.51 7.76
N ALA A 109 6.60 11.46 8.44
CA ALA A 109 5.88 10.19 8.60
C ALA A 109 4.92 10.15 9.81
N GLY A 110 4.99 11.13 10.71
CA GLY A 110 4.22 11.19 11.95
C GLY A 110 4.84 10.36 13.10
N ASP A 111 4.45 10.69 14.33
CA ASP A 111 5.12 10.20 15.55
C ASP A 111 5.07 8.67 15.67
N LYS A 112 3.91 8.06 15.37
CA LYS A 112 3.73 6.60 15.50
C LYS A 112 4.59 5.80 14.53
N ILE A 113 4.79 6.29 13.31
CA ILE A 113 5.70 5.64 12.37
C ILE A 113 7.15 5.86 12.81
N ARG A 114 7.48 7.04 13.33
CA ARG A 114 8.81 7.35 13.86
C ARG A 114 9.20 6.45 15.05
N GLU A 115 8.24 6.09 15.91
CA GLU A 115 8.45 5.14 17.02
C GLU A 115 8.85 3.72 16.55
N LEU A 116 8.51 3.33 15.32
CA LEU A 116 8.87 2.02 14.76
C LEU A 116 10.27 2.00 14.15
N ALA A 117 10.86 3.17 13.90
CA ALA A 117 12.10 3.28 13.16
C ALA A 117 13.32 2.94 14.01
N GLU A 118 14.36 2.38 13.38
CA GLU A 118 15.65 2.20 14.03
C GLU A 118 16.36 3.55 14.29
N SER A 119 17.23 3.58 15.31
CA SER A 119 17.85 4.81 15.80
C SER A 119 18.71 5.53 14.74
N SER A 120 19.36 4.79 13.84
CA SER A 120 20.14 5.32 12.71
C SER A 120 19.28 6.15 11.76
N ILE A 121 18.07 5.69 11.44
CA ILE A 121 17.13 6.40 10.56
C ILE A 121 16.55 7.62 11.27
N ILE A 122 16.27 7.50 12.57
CA ILE A 122 15.77 8.61 13.38
C ILE A 122 16.80 9.75 13.49
N ALA A 123 18.08 9.40 13.54
CA ALA A 123 19.19 10.34 13.63
C ALA A 123 19.53 11.02 12.29
N LEU A 124 19.00 10.51 11.17
CA LEU A 124 19.17 11.11 9.86
C LEU A 124 18.30 12.37 9.75
N VAL A 125 18.95 13.53 9.72
CA VAL A 125 18.29 14.84 9.57
C VAL A 125 18.42 15.28 8.13
N GLU A 126 17.32 15.20 7.39
CA GLU A 126 17.23 15.54 5.97
C GLU A 126 16.07 16.50 5.75
N THR A 127 16.23 17.43 4.80
CA THR A 127 15.08 18.13 4.21
C THR A 127 14.25 17.16 3.36
N PRO A 128 12.99 17.48 3.06
CA PRO A 128 12.18 16.68 2.13
C PRO A 128 12.88 16.46 0.78
N ARG A 129 13.53 17.49 0.22
CA ARG A 129 14.35 17.39 -1.00
C ARG A 129 15.50 16.40 -0.84
N GLN A 130 16.28 16.48 0.25
CA GLN A 130 17.37 15.54 0.51
C GLN A 130 16.88 14.09 0.63
N ALA A 131 15.75 13.86 1.30
CA ALA A 131 15.14 12.54 1.39
C ALA A 131 14.68 12.02 0.01
N ILE A 132 14.09 12.88 -0.84
CA ILE A 132 13.73 12.55 -2.22
C ILE A 132 14.96 12.14 -3.01
N ASP A 133 16.02 12.95 -2.98
CA ASP A 133 17.23 12.74 -3.77
C ASP A 133 17.95 11.44 -3.35
N ARG A 134 17.99 11.14 -2.05
CA ARG A 134 18.56 9.88 -1.54
C ARG A 134 17.76 8.67 -2.00
N VAL A 135 16.43 8.68 -1.78
CA VAL A 135 15.54 7.57 -2.17
C VAL A 135 15.59 7.35 -3.69
N ARG A 136 15.65 8.43 -4.47
CA ARG A 136 15.84 8.39 -5.91
C ARG A 136 17.16 7.68 -6.26
N GLY A 137 18.26 8.08 -5.62
CA GLY A 137 19.57 7.46 -5.82
C GLY A 137 19.57 5.97 -5.48
N ASP A 138 18.87 5.55 -4.43
CA ASP A 138 18.71 4.14 -4.06
C ASP A 138 17.98 3.33 -5.15
N ILE A 139 16.92 3.89 -5.74
CA ILE A 139 16.16 3.27 -6.84
C ILE A 139 17.02 3.18 -8.12
N GLU A 140 17.72 4.25 -8.48
CA GLU A 140 18.60 4.30 -9.65
C GLU A 140 19.78 3.31 -9.52
N ALA A 141 20.39 3.25 -8.33
CA ALA A 141 21.48 2.31 -8.03
C ALA A 141 21.01 0.85 -8.10
N PHE A 142 19.80 0.55 -7.61
CA PHE A 142 19.19 -0.78 -7.73
C PHE A 142 18.95 -1.16 -9.19
N ALA A 143 18.38 -0.25 -9.99
CA ALA A 143 18.15 -0.48 -11.41
C ALA A 143 19.46 -0.75 -12.16
N ALA A 144 20.50 0.03 -11.88
CA ALA A 144 21.82 -0.14 -12.50
C ALA A 144 22.51 -1.46 -12.07
N ALA A 145 22.53 -1.76 -10.77
CA ALA A 145 23.22 -2.93 -10.23
C ALA A 145 22.60 -4.26 -10.72
N GLU A 146 21.28 -4.29 -10.88
CA GLU A 146 20.55 -5.49 -11.32
C GLU A 146 20.24 -5.50 -12.82
N GLN A 147 20.71 -4.49 -13.57
CA GLN A 147 20.49 -4.31 -15.01
C GLN A 147 19.00 -4.36 -15.39
N LEU A 148 18.17 -3.65 -14.62
CA LEU A 148 16.72 -3.66 -14.75
C LEU A 148 16.29 -2.74 -15.89
N ARG A 149 15.33 -3.18 -16.69
CA ARG A 149 14.75 -2.35 -17.75
C ARG A 149 13.88 -1.24 -17.18
N HIS A 150 13.17 -1.52 -16.08
CA HIS A 150 12.24 -0.61 -15.44
C HIS A 150 12.08 -0.99 -13.97
N VAL A 151 11.72 -0.01 -13.14
CA VAL A 151 11.37 -0.23 -11.73
C VAL A 151 9.93 0.20 -11.49
N VAL A 152 9.19 -0.64 -10.79
CA VAL A 152 7.87 -0.34 -10.24
C VAL A 152 8.01 -0.23 -8.72
N VAL A 153 7.83 0.97 -8.21
CA VAL A 153 7.81 1.27 -6.78
C VAL A 153 6.39 1.03 -6.26
N VAL A 154 6.26 0.23 -5.20
CA VAL A 154 4.97 -0.09 -4.58
C VAL A 154 5.02 0.26 -3.10
N ASN A 155 4.12 1.15 -2.69
CA ASN A 155 3.94 1.51 -1.29
C ASN A 155 3.02 0.50 -0.59
N VAL A 156 3.58 -0.26 0.35
CA VAL A 156 2.89 -1.19 1.25
C VAL A 156 3.27 -0.93 2.71
N ALA A 157 3.74 0.28 3.02
CA ALA A 157 4.13 0.68 4.35
C ALA A 157 2.92 1.00 5.25
N SER A 158 3.20 1.29 6.52
CA SER A 158 2.19 1.72 7.49
C SER A 158 1.40 2.94 6.98
N THR A 159 0.10 2.97 7.29
CA THR A 159 -0.78 4.09 6.92
C THR A 159 -0.37 5.37 7.64
N GLU A 160 -0.18 6.44 6.87
CA GLU A 160 0.16 7.78 7.37
C GLU A 160 -1.09 8.55 7.82
N PRO A 161 -0.93 9.53 8.73
CA PRO A 161 -1.97 10.53 8.94
C PRO A 161 -2.15 11.42 7.70
N PRO A 162 -3.29 12.14 7.58
CA PRO A 162 -3.46 13.15 6.55
C PRO A 162 -2.34 14.22 6.59
N ALA A 163 -2.08 14.86 5.45
CA ALA A 163 -1.17 16.01 5.39
C ALA A 163 -1.59 17.09 6.40
N SER A 164 -0.61 17.63 7.14
CA SER A 164 -0.83 18.65 8.18
C SER A 164 -1.07 20.05 7.61
N LEU A 165 -0.62 20.29 6.37
CA LEU A 165 -0.73 21.56 5.66
C LEU A 165 -1.41 21.32 4.30
N PRO A 166 -2.12 22.33 3.74
CA PRO A 166 -2.64 22.26 2.38
C PRO A 166 -1.51 22.03 1.37
N ILE A 167 -1.69 21.05 0.49
CA ILE A 167 -0.75 20.79 -0.61
C ILE A 167 -1.14 21.70 -1.78
N PRO A 168 -0.21 22.50 -2.34
CA PRO A 168 -0.47 23.30 -3.54
C PRO A 168 -1.01 22.47 -4.70
N HIS A 169 -1.83 23.10 -5.54
CA HIS A 169 -2.36 22.46 -6.75
C HIS A 169 -1.30 22.39 -7.86
N ASP A 170 -0.48 23.45 -8.01
CA ASP A 170 0.61 23.49 -9.00
C ASP A 170 1.90 22.91 -8.42
N PHE A 171 2.53 22.01 -9.17
CA PHE A 171 3.85 21.48 -8.83
C PHE A 171 4.91 22.57 -8.70
N ALA A 172 4.84 23.65 -9.50
CA ALA A 172 5.83 24.73 -9.43
C ALA A 172 5.84 25.45 -8.08
N GLU A 173 4.69 25.57 -7.42
CA GLU A 173 4.55 26.17 -6.08
C GLU A 173 5.06 25.24 -4.97
N LEU A 174 5.03 23.93 -5.22
CA LEU A 174 5.48 22.91 -4.28
C LEU A 174 7.01 22.79 -4.25
N VAL A 175 7.69 22.96 -5.38
CA VAL A 175 9.15 22.82 -5.51
C VAL A 175 9.95 23.60 -4.46
N PRO A 176 9.74 24.92 -4.25
CA PRO A 176 10.53 25.67 -3.27
C PRO A 176 10.26 25.25 -1.82
N LEU A 177 9.14 24.59 -1.54
CA LEU A 177 8.82 24.12 -0.18
C LEU A 177 9.60 22.86 0.21
N LEU A 178 10.15 22.13 -0.76
CA LEU A 178 10.85 20.86 -0.50
C LEU A 178 12.16 21.05 0.26
N ASP A 179 12.75 22.25 0.23
CA ASP A 179 13.98 22.57 0.95
C ASP A 179 13.74 22.97 2.42
N ASP A 180 12.48 23.16 2.81
CA ASP A 180 12.10 23.54 4.18
C ASP A 180 11.25 22.43 4.84
N PRO A 181 11.79 21.70 5.85
CA PRO A 181 11.06 20.63 6.53
C PRO A 181 9.84 21.11 7.32
N VAL A 182 9.74 22.41 7.64
CA VAL A 182 8.61 23.00 8.35
C VAL A 182 7.52 23.44 7.38
N ALA A 183 7.90 23.97 6.21
CA ALA A 183 6.95 24.48 5.23
C ALA A 183 6.41 23.39 4.27
N CYS A 184 7.15 22.29 4.07
CA CYS A 184 6.73 21.25 3.14
C CYS A 184 5.46 20.51 3.61
N PRO A 185 4.38 20.48 2.80
CA PRO A 185 3.13 19.83 3.18
C PRO A 185 3.11 18.33 2.87
N LEU A 186 4.16 17.79 2.22
CA LEU A 186 4.17 16.40 1.74
C LEU A 186 4.53 15.42 2.86
N PRO A 187 3.69 14.39 3.10
CA PRO A 187 4.07 13.29 3.98
C PRO A 187 5.04 12.32 3.28
N ALA A 188 5.62 11.39 4.04
CA ALA A 188 6.65 10.46 3.56
C ALA A 188 6.24 9.70 2.28
N SER A 189 4.99 9.22 2.17
CA SER A 189 4.49 8.51 0.98
C SER A 189 4.55 9.36 -0.28
N SER A 190 4.33 10.67 -0.18
CA SER A 190 4.44 11.62 -1.29
C SER A 190 5.90 11.92 -1.65
N LEU A 191 6.81 11.90 -0.67
CA LEU A 191 8.25 12.00 -0.93
C LEU A 191 8.75 10.79 -1.73
N TYR A 192 8.34 9.57 -1.35
CA TYR A 192 8.64 8.37 -2.13
C TYR A 192 8.04 8.40 -3.54
N ALA A 193 6.81 8.91 -3.70
CA ALA A 193 6.18 9.04 -5.01
C ALA A 193 6.99 9.98 -5.92
N LEU A 194 7.41 11.15 -5.39
CA LEU A 194 8.21 12.10 -6.15
C LEU A 194 9.61 11.54 -6.47
N ALA A 195 10.25 10.84 -5.52
CA ALA A 195 11.51 10.15 -5.77
C ALA A 195 11.40 9.08 -6.87
N ALA A 196 10.31 8.29 -6.88
CA ALA A 196 10.03 7.34 -7.94
C ALA A 196 9.89 8.05 -9.30
N PHE A 197 9.14 9.15 -9.36
CA PHE A 197 8.95 9.92 -10.59
C PHE A 197 10.25 10.50 -11.11
N GLU A 198 11.09 11.04 -10.23
CA GLU A 198 12.40 11.60 -10.58
C GLU A 198 13.41 10.51 -10.99
N ALA A 199 13.28 9.28 -10.48
CA ALA A 199 14.04 8.11 -10.91
C ALA A 199 13.54 7.48 -12.22
N GLY A 200 12.44 7.98 -12.80
CA GLY A 200 11.81 7.38 -13.97
C GLY A 200 11.04 6.08 -13.69
N ALA A 201 10.79 5.76 -12.41
CA ALA A 201 10.11 4.55 -11.98
C ALA A 201 8.58 4.75 -11.90
N SER A 202 7.81 3.71 -12.25
CA SER A 202 6.36 3.71 -12.02
C SER A 202 6.05 3.61 -10.54
N TYR A 203 4.90 4.14 -10.10
CA TYR A 203 4.53 4.17 -8.68
C TYR A 203 3.13 3.63 -8.42
N ILE A 204 2.99 2.74 -7.44
CA ILE A 204 1.69 2.21 -7.00
C ILE A 204 1.54 2.48 -5.51
N ASN A 205 0.44 3.11 -5.12
CA ASN A 205 0.10 3.29 -3.72
C ASN A 205 -0.93 2.26 -3.27
N PHE A 206 -0.52 1.26 -2.50
CA PHE A 206 -1.43 0.24 -1.97
C PHE A 206 -2.01 0.61 -0.60
N THR A 207 -1.62 1.76 -0.05
CA THR A 207 -2.08 2.28 1.23
C THR A 207 -3.06 3.45 1.02
N PRO A 208 -3.86 3.83 2.03
CA PRO A 208 -4.66 5.06 1.98
C PRO A 208 -3.83 6.32 2.29
N SER A 209 -2.51 6.21 2.46
CA SER A 209 -1.63 7.39 2.61
C SER A 209 -1.71 8.30 1.37
N THR A 210 -1.34 9.56 1.51
CA THR A 210 -1.45 10.58 0.44
C THR A 210 -0.82 10.14 -0.88
N GLY A 211 0.40 9.59 -0.85
CA GLY A 211 1.10 9.08 -2.03
C GLY A 211 1.14 10.08 -3.18
N ALA A 212 0.80 9.63 -4.39
CA ALA A 212 0.74 10.43 -5.62
C ALA A 212 -0.62 11.10 -5.89
N THR A 213 -1.56 11.04 -4.94
CA THR A 213 -2.94 11.55 -5.12
C THR A 213 -3.03 13.06 -5.35
N PRO A 214 -2.22 13.94 -4.69
CA PRO A 214 -2.33 15.38 -4.87
C PRO A 214 -2.15 15.83 -6.33
N GLU A 215 -2.88 16.87 -6.75
CA GLU A 215 -2.86 17.36 -8.13
C GLU A 215 -1.45 17.77 -8.60
N ALA A 216 -0.67 18.42 -7.74
CA ALA A 216 0.72 18.77 -8.03
C ALA A 216 1.58 17.53 -8.36
N LEU A 217 1.37 16.40 -7.67
CA LEU A 217 2.10 15.17 -7.94
C LEU A 217 1.62 14.49 -9.22
N GLN A 218 0.31 14.55 -9.51
CA GLN A 218 -0.22 14.08 -10.79
C GLN A 218 0.32 14.89 -11.98
N GLN A 219 0.44 16.21 -11.84
CA GLN A 219 1.07 17.08 -12.84
C GLN A 219 2.54 16.69 -13.03
N ALA A 220 3.29 16.47 -11.95
CA ALA A 220 4.68 16.03 -12.01
C ALA A 220 4.86 14.68 -12.74
N ALA A 221 3.96 13.73 -12.49
CA ALA A 221 3.95 12.43 -13.18
C ALA A 221 3.62 12.58 -14.67
N ARG A 222 2.61 13.38 -15.03
CA ARG A 222 2.21 13.64 -16.43
C ARG A 222 3.34 14.27 -17.23
N THR A 223 3.99 15.31 -16.69
CA THR A 223 5.11 16.00 -17.34
C THR A 223 6.30 15.07 -17.59
N ARG A 224 6.50 14.05 -16.74
CA ARG A 224 7.58 13.07 -16.87
C ARG A 224 7.17 11.77 -17.58
N HIS A 225 5.91 11.68 -18.03
CA HIS A 225 5.34 10.46 -18.62
C HIS A 225 5.43 9.21 -17.73
N ILE A 226 5.25 9.38 -16.41
CA ILE A 226 5.33 8.30 -15.45
C ILE A 226 3.94 7.73 -15.15
N ALA A 227 3.80 6.42 -15.29
CA ALA A 227 2.59 5.72 -14.87
C ALA A 227 2.52 5.61 -13.35
N HIS A 228 1.36 5.93 -12.78
CA HIS A 228 1.07 5.70 -11.37
C HIS A 228 -0.36 5.18 -11.15
N ALA A 229 -0.58 4.45 -10.06
CA ALA A 229 -1.88 3.90 -9.68
C ALA A 229 -2.09 3.91 -8.15
N GLY A 230 -3.35 3.82 -7.73
CA GLY A 230 -3.75 3.87 -6.32
C GLY A 230 -4.98 4.74 -6.09
N CYS A 231 -5.39 4.97 -4.85
CA CYS A 231 -4.80 4.49 -3.58
C CYS A 231 -5.65 3.41 -2.90
N ASP A 232 -5.12 2.85 -1.80
CA ASP A 232 -5.77 1.91 -0.88
C ASP A 232 -6.23 0.57 -1.50
N GLY A 233 -5.50 -0.50 -1.21
CA GLY A 233 -5.82 -1.85 -1.68
C GLY A 233 -7.22 -2.32 -1.25
N LYS A 234 -8.13 -2.50 -2.21
CA LYS A 234 -9.50 -2.99 -1.96
C LYS A 234 -9.56 -4.52 -1.90
N THR A 235 -9.22 -5.10 -0.74
CA THR A 235 -8.97 -6.56 -0.60
C THR A 235 -10.08 -7.39 0.06
N GLY A 236 -10.89 -6.81 0.96
CA GLY A 236 -11.84 -7.59 1.78
C GLY A 236 -13.22 -6.93 1.91
N GLU A 237 -13.52 -6.35 3.08
CA GLU A 237 -14.79 -5.67 3.36
C GLU A 237 -15.19 -4.67 2.26
N THR A 238 -14.29 -3.74 1.90
CA THR A 238 -14.56 -2.74 0.85
C THR A 238 -14.78 -3.37 -0.52
N LEU A 239 -14.14 -4.52 -0.82
CA LEU A 239 -14.40 -5.28 -2.04
C LEU A 239 -15.86 -5.75 -2.05
N LEU A 240 -16.33 -6.39 -0.98
CA LEU A 240 -17.71 -6.84 -0.86
C LEU A 240 -18.69 -5.67 -0.95
N LYS A 241 -18.43 -4.53 -0.29
CA LYS A 241 -19.26 -3.31 -0.42
C LYS A 241 -19.41 -2.89 -1.88
N SER A 242 -18.30 -2.82 -2.62
CA SER A 242 -18.33 -2.41 -4.03
C SER A 242 -19.00 -3.41 -4.97
N VAL A 243 -19.14 -4.68 -4.56
CA VAL A 243 -19.85 -5.71 -5.34
C VAL A 243 -21.35 -5.71 -4.98
N LEU A 244 -21.69 -5.53 -3.70
CA LEU A 244 -23.06 -5.59 -3.21
C LEU A 244 -23.83 -4.28 -3.39
N ALA A 245 -23.20 -3.11 -3.21
CA ALA A 245 -23.89 -1.82 -3.37
C ALA A 245 -24.55 -1.64 -4.74
N PRO A 246 -23.90 -2.01 -5.88
CA PRO A 246 -24.54 -1.96 -7.19
C PRO A 246 -25.77 -2.86 -7.31
N MET A 247 -25.86 -3.97 -6.57
CA MET A 247 -27.04 -4.84 -6.58
C MET A 247 -28.28 -4.09 -6.06
N PHE A 248 -28.14 -3.34 -4.96
CA PHE A 248 -29.24 -2.55 -4.41
C PHE A 248 -29.68 -1.45 -5.39
N ALA A 249 -28.72 -0.71 -5.94
CA ALA A 249 -28.99 0.32 -6.95
C ALA A 249 -29.70 -0.25 -8.19
N ALA A 250 -29.20 -1.36 -8.73
CA ALA A 250 -29.75 -2.01 -9.93
C ALA A 250 -31.17 -2.58 -9.70
N ARG A 251 -31.52 -2.91 -8.46
CA ARG A 251 -32.86 -3.38 -8.08
C ARG A 251 -33.79 -2.26 -7.61
N HIS A 252 -33.34 -1.01 -7.66
CA HIS A 252 -34.06 0.16 -7.14
C HIS A 252 -34.45 -0.02 -5.66
N LEU A 253 -33.54 -0.59 -4.89
CA LEU A 253 -33.64 -0.74 -3.43
C LEU A 253 -32.88 0.41 -2.78
N GLU A 254 -33.54 1.12 -1.87
CA GLU A 254 -32.92 2.21 -1.16
C GLU A 254 -32.22 1.69 0.10
N VAL A 255 -30.90 1.65 0.06
CA VAL A 255 -30.05 1.47 1.25
C VAL A 255 -30.26 2.65 2.18
N MET A 256 -30.77 2.38 3.38
CA MET A 256 -30.99 3.36 4.44
C MET A 256 -29.75 3.48 5.33
N SER A 257 -29.15 2.35 5.71
CA SER A 257 -27.88 2.34 6.44
C SER A 257 -26.96 1.18 6.08
N TRP A 258 -25.66 1.41 6.25
CA TRP A 258 -24.62 0.39 6.09
C TRP A 258 -23.60 0.51 7.23
N VAL A 259 -23.63 -0.45 8.15
CA VAL A 259 -22.76 -0.51 9.33
C VAL A 259 -21.72 -1.59 9.12
N GLY A 260 -20.42 -1.27 9.26
CA GLY A 260 -19.31 -2.21 9.13
C GLY A 260 -18.39 -2.19 10.35
N HIS A 261 -18.15 -3.35 10.94
CA HIS A 261 -17.24 -3.54 12.07
C HIS A 261 -16.03 -4.36 11.63
N ASN A 262 -14.82 -3.90 11.93
CA ASN A 262 -13.59 -4.58 11.51
C ASN A 262 -12.67 -4.84 12.71
N ILE A 263 -12.25 -6.09 12.90
CA ILE A 263 -11.32 -6.47 13.96
C ILE A 263 -10.10 -7.22 13.41
N PHE A 264 -8.90 -6.87 13.89
CA PHE A 264 -7.63 -7.55 13.55
C PHE A 264 -6.48 -7.15 14.49
N GLY A 265 -5.39 -7.92 14.51
CA GLY A 265 -4.34 -7.86 15.54
C GLY A 265 -2.92 -7.61 15.05
N ASN A 266 -2.71 -7.32 13.77
CA ASN A 266 -1.40 -7.08 13.20
C ASN A 266 -0.90 -5.64 13.50
N MET A 267 0.27 -5.28 12.95
CA MET A 267 0.84 -3.93 13.09
C MET A 267 -0.05 -2.84 12.48
N ASP A 268 -0.75 -3.12 11.38
CA ASP A 268 -1.72 -2.18 10.81
C ASP A 268 -2.83 -1.87 11.80
N GLY A 269 -3.31 -2.88 12.54
CA GLY A 269 -4.32 -2.71 13.58
C GLY A 269 -3.85 -1.78 14.69
N LYS A 270 -2.59 -1.89 15.10
CA LYS A 270 -1.99 -1.00 16.12
C LYS A 270 -1.87 0.44 15.63
N VAL A 271 -1.46 0.65 14.37
CA VAL A 271 -1.33 1.99 13.80
C VAL A 271 -2.71 2.63 13.59
N LEU A 272 -3.71 1.86 13.18
CA LEU A 272 -5.08 2.32 12.96
C LEU A 272 -5.90 2.50 14.24
N ASP A 273 -5.36 2.09 15.39
CA ASP A 273 -5.93 2.39 16.71
C ASP A 273 -5.73 3.88 17.09
N ASP A 274 -4.77 4.59 16.46
CA ASP A 274 -4.65 6.05 16.59
C ASP A 274 -5.80 6.75 15.83
N PRO A 275 -6.61 7.60 16.51
CA PRO A 275 -7.72 8.31 15.89
C PRO A 275 -7.35 9.13 14.64
N ARG A 276 -6.13 9.66 14.56
CA ARG A 276 -5.67 10.46 13.41
C ARG A 276 -5.43 9.60 12.17
N ASN A 277 -4.82 8.43 12.33
CA ASN A 277 -4.58 7.48 11.25
C ASN A 277 -5.91 6.82 10.79
N LYS A 278 -6.87 6.65 11.72
CA LYS A 278 -8.21 6.12 11.42
C LYS A 278 -9.04 7.05 10.52
N GLN A 279 -8.91 8.36 10.66
CA GLN A 279 -9.71 9.34 9.89
C GLN A 279 -9.58 9.18 8.37
N THR A 280 -8.37 8.91 7.87
CA THR A 280 -8.13 8.73 6.42
C THR A 280 -8.91 7.53 5.87
N LYS A 281 -8.93 6.43 6.62
CA LYS A 281 -9.54 5.15 6.20
C LYS A 281 -11.06 5.11 6.37
N VAL A 282 -11.61 5.91 7.28
CA VAL A 282 -13.08 6.04 7.44
C VAL A 282 -13.65 6.89 6.31
N LYS A 283 -13.04 8.06 6.02
CA LYS A 283 -13.52 8.95 4.95
C LYS A 283 -13.55 8.29 3.57
N SER A 284 -12.53 7.47 3.23
CA SER A 284 -12.48 6.79 1.93
C SER A 284 -13.61 5.76 1.73
N LYS A 285 -14.07 5.13 2.82
CA LYS A 285 -15.11 4.09 2.77
C LYS A 285 -16.52 4.67 2.66
N ASP A 286 -16.76 5.84 3.25
CA ASP A 286 -18.08 6.49 3.21
C ASP A 286 -18.38 7.06 1.82
N HIS A 287 -17.39 7.63 1.12
CA HIS A 287 -17.57 8.16 -0.23
C HIS A 287 -17.94 7.07 -1.25
N LEU A 288 -17.39 5.87 -1.14
CA LEU A 288 -17.64 4.77 -2.08
C LEU A 288 -19.13 4.44 -2.21
N LEU A 289 -19.88 4.38 -1.10
CA LEU A 289 -21.30 4.05 -1.14
C LEU A 289 -22.13 5.16 -1.76
N ALA A 290 -21.80 6.42 -1.45
CA ALA A 290 -22.49 7.56 -2.03
C ALA A 290 -22.33 7.61 -3.56
N ASP A 291 -21.12 7.36 -4.06
CA ASP A 291 -20.83 7.35 -5.49
C ASP A 291 -21.58 6.24 -6.23
N ILE A 292 -21.68 5.04 -5.64
CA ILE A 292 -22.37 3.90 -6.26
C ILE A 292 -23.89 4.06 -6.22
N LEU A 293 -24.44 4.51 -5.09
CA LEU A 293 -25.89 4.60 -4.88
C LEU A 293 -26.50 5.89 -5.46
N GLY A 294 -25.68 6.92 -5.69
CA GLY A 294 -26.12 8.25 -6.12
C GLY A 294 -26.67 9.13 -4.99
N TYR A 295 -26.61 8.66 -3.74
CA TYR A 295 -26.99 9.39 -2.54
C TYR A 295 -26.23 8.83 -1.32
N PRO A 296 -25.99 9.63 -0.27
CA PRO A 296 -25.27 9.16 0.92
C PRO A 296 -26.21 8.41 1.89
N PRO A 297 -26.11 7.07 2.05
CA PRO A 297 -26.82 6.37 3.12
C PRO A 297 -26.21 6.71 4.49
N GLN A 298 -26.90 6.37 5.58
CA GLN A 298 -26.28 6.45 6.91
C GLN A 298 -25.20 5.37 7.05
N THR A 299 -23.95 5.76 7.29
CA THR A 299 -22.84 4.81 7.45
C THR A 299 -22.26 4.83 8.85
N HIS A 300 -21.71 3.69 9.27
CA HIS A 300 -20.84 3.60 10.44
C HIS A 300 -19.74 2.59 10.16
N VAL A 301 -18.47 2.98 10.30
CA VAL A 301 -17.33 2.07 10.17
C VAL A 301 -16.50 2.10 11.43
N SER A 302 -16.31 0.93 12.03
CA SER A 302 -15.45 0.74 13.17
C SER A 302 -14.25 -0.16 12.83
N ILE A 303 -13.16 0.06 13.57
CA ILE A 303 -11.91 -0.68 13.45
C ILE A 303 -11.38 -0.81 14.88
N GLU A 304 -11.21 -2.05 15.35
CA GLU A 304 -10.69 -2.36 16.68
C GLU A 304 -9.47 -3.31 16.62
N TYR A 305 -8.48 -3.04 17.47
CA TYR A 305 -7.31 -3.89 17.60
C TYR A 305 -7.57 -5.10 18.52
N ILE A 306 -7.43 -6.31 17.99
CA ILE A 306 -7.58 -7.58 18.72
C ILE A 306 -6.33 -8.44 18.52
N LYS A 307 -5.40 -8.37 19.49
CA LYS A 307 -4.08 -9.04 19.43
C LYS A 307 -4.13 -10.52 19.01
N SER A 308 -5.12 -11.28 19.48
CA SER A 308 -5.21 -12.72 19.21
C SER A 308 -5.51 -13.08 17.76
N LEU A 309 -5.99 -12.12 16.94
CA LEU A 309 -6.34 -12.38 15.55
C LEU A 309 -5.13 -12.31 14.61
N GLY A 310 -4.01 -11.71 15.01
CA GLY A 310 -2.89 -11.47 14.07
C GLY A 310 -3.39 -10.79 12.79
N ASP A 311 -3.07 -11.37 11.62
CA ASP A 311 -3.52 -10.86 10.31
C ASP A 311 -4.93 -11.31 9.90
N TRP A 312 -5.62 -12.12 10.71
CA TRP A 312 -6.98 -12.62 10.42
C TRP A 312 -8.03 -11.53 10.62
N LYS A 313 -8.09 -10.61 9.66
CA LYS A 313 -9.11 -9.57 9.64
C LYS A 313 -10.50 -10.16 9.47
N THR A 314 -11.35 -9.87 10.45
CA THR A 314 -12.77 -10.23 10.43
C THR A 314 -13.60 -8.97 10.27
N ALA A 315 -14.56 -9.00 9.36
CA ALA A 315 -15.48 -7.90 9.13
C ALA A 315 -16.94 -8.38 9.22
N TRP A 316 -17.78 -7.60 9.88
CA TRP A 316 -19.24 -7.80 9.90
C TRP A 316 -19.92 -6.56 9.36
N ASP A 317 -20.80 -6.77 8.39
CA ASP A 317 -21.60 -5.73 7.78
C ASP A 317 -23.08 -5.97 8.03
N HIS A 318 -23.80 -4.91 8.37
CA HIS A 318 -25.26 -4.88 8.45
C HIS A 318 -25.80 -3.81 7.50
N VAL A 319 -26.61 -4.24 6.53
CA VAL A 319 -27.20 -3.35 5.52
C VAL A 319 -28.70 -3.27 5.76
N HIS A 320 -29.22 -2.10 6.10
CA HIS A 320 -30.66 -1.87 6.22
C HIS A 320 -31.13 -1.15 4.97
N PHE A 321 -32.13 -1.70 4.29
CA PHE A 321 -32.64 -1.16 3.03
C PHE A 321 -34.16 -1.30 2.93
N ARG A 322 -34.79 -0.57 2.01
CA ARG A 322 -36.22 -0.68 1.73
C ARG A 322 -36.50 -0.96 0.26
N GLY A 323 -37.57 -1.72 0.02
CA GLY A 323 -38.02 -2.10 -1.32
C GLY A 323 -39.47 -1.74 -1.58
N PHE A 324 -40.20 -2.66 -2.23
CA PHE A 324 -41.61 -2.46 -2.60
C PHE A 324 -42.46 -2.06 -1.39
N LEU A 325 -43.38 -1.10 -1.59
CA LEU A 325 -44.22 -0.48 -0.54
C LEU A 325 -43.43 0.18 0.60
N GLY A 326 -42.14 0.44 0.41
CA GLY A 326 -41.27 0.98 1.45
C GLY A 326 -40.97 -0.02 2.57
N THR A 327 -41.16 -1.33 2.33
CA THR A 327 -40.91 -2.36 3.34
C THR A 327 -39.42 -2.45 3.70
N PRO A 328 -39.05 -2.29 4.98
CA PRO A 328 -37.67 -2.43 5.44
C PRO A 328 -37.22 -3.89 5.49
N MET A 329 -35.94 -4.13 5.15
CA MET A 329 -35.28 -5.43 5.05
C MET A 329 -33.80 -5.29 5.47
N THR A 330 -33.18 -6.42 5.85
CA THR A 330 -31.77 -6.51 6.25
C THR A 330 -31.10 -7.71 5.61
#